data_AF-A0A7C7ZGY5-F1
#
_entry.id   AF-A0A7C7ZGY5-F1
#
_cell.length_a   1.000
_cell.length_b   1.000
_cell.length_c   1.000
_cell.angle_alpha   90.00
_cell.angle_beta   90.00
_cell.angle_gamma   90.00
#
_symmetry.space_group_name_H-M   'P 1'
#
loop_
_entity.id
_entity.type
_entity.pdbx_description
1 polymer ?
#
loop_
_entity_poly.entity_id
_entity_poly.type
_entity_poly.pdbx_seq_one_letter_code
_entity_poly.pdbx_strand_id
1 'polypeptide(L)'
;MFGISLVLGGMAAAQPAGDVSLNHLVLGWIQGNYATPLVCKIDGASRRGLRRILIAPPDEKMKTPESVVRFNDLEAETATRCFTEIGGDTPNITGELVVRHPVTKLRETARRDFKLELRRKRGFDLDIVRGELVMQTVGSDAAPTEPVDFRGGKLGIHILRSGADGLRLLQDLPSPRKVRLEFVTRSGDTYSFAAALSKPIARGQKREGSAGPPAEPSIGQIPEGVYALYRR
;
A
#
# COMPACT_ATOMS: atom_id res chain seq x y z
N MET A 1 35.05 43.01 -39.71
CA MET A 1 34.10 43.34 -38.63
C MET A 1 33.14 42.18 -38.47
N PHE A 2 33.37 41.29 -37.50
CA PHE A 2 32.46 40.16 -37.20
C PHE A 2 31.64 40.53 -35.97
N GLY A 3 30.34 40.74 -36.17
CA GLY A 3 29.40 41.05 -35.09
C GLY A 3 29.11 39.82 -34.26
N ILE A 4 29.29 39.95 -32.94
CA ILE A 4 29.04 38.90 -31.96
C ILE A 4 27.52 38.76 -31.78
N SER A 5 26.98 37.60 -32.18
CA SER A 5 25.61 37.20 -31.85
C SER A 5 25.48 37.00 -30.34
N LEU A 6 24.71 37.89 -29.70
CA LEU A 6 24.31 37.76 -28.31
C LEU A 6 23.18 36.72 -28.22
N VAL A 7 23.52 35.46 -27.94
CA VAL A 7 22.53 34.45 -27.59
C VAL A 7 22.10 34.74 -26.15
N LEU A 8 20.90 35.32 -25.98
CA LEU A 8 20.26 35.42 -24.68
C LEU A 8 20.05 34.01 -24.13
N GLY A 9 20.90 33.63 -23.17
CA GLY A 9 20.69 32.44 -22.36
C GLY A 9 19.38 32.60 -21.59
N GLY A 10 18.36 31.88 -22.03
CA GLY A 10 17.13 31.74 -21.27
C GLY A 10 17.48 31.21 -19.89
N MET A 11 17.32 32.04 -18.87
CA MET A 11 17.21 31.56 -17.51
C MET A 11 15.96 30.71 -17.46
N ALA A 12 16.14 29.39 -17.53
CA ALA A 12 15.13 28.46 -17.06
C ALA A 12 14.92 28.80 -15.58
N ALA A 13 13.84 29.54 -15.30
CA ALA A 13 13.37 29.76 -13.95
C ALA A 13 13.20 28.37 -13.33
N ALA A 14 14.10 28.02 -12.41
CA ALA A 14 13.90 26.88 -11.55
C ALA A 14 12.56 27.13 -10.85
N GLN A 15 11.53 26.39 -11.26
CA GLN A 15 10.25 26.41 -10.59
C GLN A 15 10.55 26.12 -9.12
N PRO A 16 10.08 26.95 -8.16
CA PRO A 16 10.27 26.64 -6.75
C PRO A 16 9.67 25.25 -6.56
N ALA A 17 10.50 24.30 -6.13
CA ALA A 17 10.06 22.98 -5.78
C ALA A 17 8.97 23.17 -4.72
N GLY A 18 7.70 23.06 -5.12
CA GLY A 18 6.56 23.43 -4.29
C GLY A 18 6.70 22.80 -2.91
N ASP A 19 6.39 23.58 -1.87
CA ASP A 19 6.56 23.22 -0.47
C ASP A 19 5.78 21.94 -0.09
N VAL A 20 6.39 20.77 -0.30
CA VAL A 20 5.78 19.49 0.03
C VAL A 20 5.81 19.31 1.55
N SER A 21 4.63 19.26 2.17
CA SER A 21 4.50 19.00 3.61
C SER A 21 5.05 17.62 4.00
N LEU A 22 5.45 17.44 5.26
CA LEU A 22 5.87 16.13 5.78
C LEU A 22 4.80 15.05 5.58
N ASN A 23 3.53 15.39 5.81
CA ASN A 23 2.42 14.47 5.60
C ASN A 23 2.34 13.97 4.15
N HIS A 24 2.44 14.87 3.16
CA HIS A 24 2.53 14.49 1.74
C HIS A 24 3.72 13.55 1.44
N LEU A 25 4.90 13.81 2.02
CA LEU A 25 6.07 12.95 1.83
C LEU A 25 5.85 11.55 2.41
N VAL A 26 5.26 11.47 3.61
CA VAL A 26 4.97 10.20 4.27
C VAL A 26 3.91 9.43 3.50
N LEU A 27 2.77 10.04 3.21
CA LEU A 27 1.66 9.41 2.48
C LEU A 27 2.08 9.00 1.05
N GLY A 28 2.85 9.85 0.38
CA GLY A 28 3.43 9.54 -0.93
C GLY A 28 4.51 8.45 -0.88
N TRP A 29 5.19 8.27 0.26
CA TRP A 29 6.09 7.13 0.43
C TRP A 29 5.30 5.85 0.61
N ILE A 30 4.31 5.80 1.51
CA ILE A 30 3.56 4.58 1.84
C ILE A 30 2.63 4.09 0.74
N GLN A 31 2.19 4.95 -0.19
CA GLN A 31 1.21 4.58 -1.22
C GLN A 31 1.64 3.37 -2.05
N GLY A 32 0.65 2.64 -2.55
CA GLY A 32 0.83 1.53 -3.49
C GLY A 32 0.02 0.29 -3.16
N ASN A 33 0.24 -0.76 -3.95
CA ASN A 33 -0.41 -2.05 -3.77
C ASN A 33 0.52 -2.95 -2.95
N TYR A 34 0.01 -3.52 -1.88
CA TYR A 34 0.73 -4.43 -1.02
C TYR A 34 0.10 -5.82 -1.09
N ALA A 35 0.94 -6.84 -1.04
CA ALA A 35 0.55 -8.24 -1.06
C ALA A 35 1.14 -8.96 0.15
N THR A 36 0.32 -9.77 0.81
CA THR A 36 0.72 -10.70 1.87
C THR A 36 0.43 -12.12 1.39
N PRO A 37 1.45 -13.00 1.28
CA PRO A 37 1.24 -14.38 0.88
C PRO A 37 0.63 -15.18 2.02
N LEU A 38 -0.32 -16.04 1.65
CA LEU A 38 -1.01 -16.95 2.54
C LEU A 38 -1.06 -18.33 1.88
N VAL A 39 -1.24 -19.36 2.71
CA VAL A 39 -1.56 -20.71 2.23
C VAL A 39 -3.01 -20.99 2.59
N CYS A 40 -3.80 -21.32 1.59
CA CYS A 40 -5.23 -21.53 1.71
C CYS A 40 -5.59 -22.98 1.36
N LYS A 41 -6.52 -23.57 2.10
CA LYS A 41 -7.12 -24.87 1.77
C LYS A 41 -8.27 -24.65 0.80
N ILE A 42 -8.12 -25.15 -0.43
CA ILE A 42 -9.13 -25.08 -1.48
C ILE A 42 -9.30 -26.51 -2.01
N ASP A 43 -10.52 -27.03 -1.97
CA ASP A 43 -10.85 -28.41 -2.38
C ASP A 43 -9.95 -29.47 -1.71
N GLY A 44 -9.64 -29.28 -0.42
CA GLY A 44 -8.74 -30.16 0.34
C GLY A 44 -7.24 -29.98 0.06
N ALA A 45 -6.87 -29.30 -1.02
CA ALA A 45 -5.49 -29.02 -1.39
C ALA A 45 -4.98 -27.70 -0.80
N SER A 46 -3.71 -27.66 -0.42
CA SER A 46 -3.03 -26.41 -0.07
C SER A 46 -2.63 -25.65 -1.32
N ARG A 47 -3.14 -24.43 -1.49
CA ARG A 47 -2.80 -23.52 -2.59
C ARG A 47 -2.32 -22.18 -2.04
N ARG A 48 -1.52 -21.47 -2.83
CA ARG A 48 -1.06 -20.12 -2.48
C ARG A 48 -2.19 -19.12 -2.72
N GLY A 49 -2.50 -18.31 -1.70
CA GLY A 49 -3.40 -17.16 -1.78
C GLY A 49 -2.65 -15.85 -1.53
N LEU A 50 -3.27 -14.73 -1.85
CA LEU A 50 -2.74 -13.39 -1.59
C LEU A 50 -3.80 -12.52 -0.93
N ARG A 51 -3.45 -11.89 0.20
CA ARG A 51 -4.19 -10.75 0.74
C ARG A 51 -3.65 -9.48 0.10
N ARG A 52 -4.55 -8.66 -0.44
CA ARG A 52 -4.18 -7.39 -1.10
C ARG A 52 -4.64 -6.18 -0.30
N ILE A 53 -3.75 -5.22 -0.19
CA ILE A 53 -3.99 -3.97 0.50
C ILE A 53 -3.59 -2.84 -0.42
N LEU A 54 -4.53 -1.94 -0.70
CA LEU A 54 -4.27 -0.73 -1.48
C LEU A 54 -4.14 0.44 -0.52
N ILE A 55 -2.98 1.10 -0.54
CA ILE A 55 -2.82 2.41 0.08
C ILE A 55 -2.91 3.44 -1.04
N ALA A 56 -4.04 4.13 -1.11
CA ALA A 56 -4.35 5.12 -2.13
C ALA A 56 -3.43 6.35 -2.02
N PRO A 57 -3.16 7.04 -3.15
CA PRO A 57 -2.47 8.32 -3.11
C PRO A 57 -3.22 9.29 -2.18
N PRO A 58 -2.50 10.20 -1.50
CA PRO A 58 -3.14 11.20 -0.66
C PRO A 58 -3.99 12.15 -1.50
N ASP A 59 -5.11 12.63 -0.94
CA ASP A 59 -5.88 13.70 -1.58
C ASP A 59 -5.14 15.04 -1.45
N GLU A 60 -4.51 15.47 -2.55
CA GLU A 60 -3.72 16.71 -2.62
C GLU A 60 -4.57 17.98 -2.45
N LYS A 61 -5.90 17.88 -2.59
CA LYS A 61 -6.82 19.02 -2.43
C LYS A 61 -7.10 19.33 -0.96
N MET A 62 -6.81 18.39 -0.05
CA MET A 62 -7.05 18.57 1.38
C MET A 62 -5.93 19.37 2.06
N LYS A 63 -6.32 20.32 2.92
CA LYS A 63 -5.38 21.07 3.78
C LYS A 63 -4.55 20.13 4.66
N THR A 64 -5.17 19.04 5.12
CA THR A 64 -4.52 17.95 5.85
C THR A 64 -4.71 16.69 5.02
N PRO A 65 -3.72 16.29 4.21
CA PRO A 65 -3.85 15.12 3.35
C PRO A 65 -4.13 13.85 4.14
N GLU A 66 -4.98 13.00 3.59
CA GLU A 66 -5.30 11.68 4.13
C GLU A 66 -5.19 10.66 3.00
N SER A 67 -4.83 9.42 3.35
CA SER A 67 -4.83 8.28 2.44
C SER A 67 -5.84 7.24 2.89
N VAL A 68 -6.47 6.59 1.92
CA VAL A 68 -7.32 5.43 2.17
C VAL A 68 -6.47 4.16 2.11
N VAL A 69 -6.57 3.33 3.14
CA VAL A 69 -6.02 1.98 3.20
C VAL A 69 -7.18 1.01 3.03
N ARG A 70 -7.29 0.40 1.85
CA ARG A 70 -8.35 -0.55 1.51
C ARG A 70 -7.83 -1.97 1.58
N PHE A 71 -8.56 -2.81 2.31
CA PHE A 71 -8.40 -4.24 2.32
C PHE A 71 -9.36 -4.86 1.32
N ASN A 72 -8.81 -5.46 0.28
CA ASN A 72 -9.61 -6.21 -0.67
C ASN A 72 -9.89 -7.60 -0.12
N ASP A 73 -10.97 -8.20 -0.62
CA ASP A 73 -11.24 -9.60 -0.37
C ASP A 73 -10.04 -10.47 -0.75
N LEU A 74 -9.88 -11.56 -0.02
CA LEU A 74 -8.83 -12.51 -0.23
C LEU A 74 -8.99 -13.16 -1.61
N GLU A 75 -7.91 -13.30 -2.36
CA GLU A 75 -7.92 -13.95 -3.68
C GLU A 75 -7.99 -15.49 -3.55
N ALA A 76 -8.97 -15.98 -2.80
CA ALA A 76 -9.20 -17.38 -2.49
C ALA A 76 -10.66 -17.59 -2.00
N GLU A 77 -11.65 -17.11 -2.77
CA GLU A 77 -13.08 -17.10 -2.40
C GLU A 77 -13.64 -18.47 -1.98
N THR A 78 -13.12 -19.57 -2.53
CA THR A 78 -13.53 -20.94 -2.20
C THR A 78 -12.68 -21.60 -1.11
N ALA A 79 -11.82 -20.84 -0.43
CA ALA A 79 -10.98 -21.38 0.63
C ALA A 79 -11.80 -21.69 1.89
N THR A 80 -11.55 -22.87 2.47
CA THR A 80 -12.15 -23.28 3.74
C THR A 80 -11.34 -22.83 4.95
N ARG A 81 -10.06 -22.46 4.72
CA ARG A 81 -9.13 -21.99 5.76
C ARG A 81 -7.93 -21.34 5.10
N CYS A 82 -7.36 -20.30 5.72
CA CYS A 82 -6.05 -19.77 5.32
C CYS A 82 -5.15 -19.57 6.54
N PHE A 83 -3.86 -19.78 6.33
CA PHE A 83 -2.80 -19.68 7.32
C PHE A 83 -1.58 -18.98 6.75
N THR A 84 -0.74 -18.45 7.63
CA THR A 84 0.58 -17.95 7.21
C THR A 84 1.52 -19.14 6.91
N GLU A 85 2.57 -18.94 6.11
CA GLU A 85 3.53 -20.02 5.80
C GLU A 85 4.32 -20.51 7.03
N ILE A 86 4.35 -19.74 8.12
CA ILE A 86 4.95 -20.12 9.41
C ILE A 86 3.95 -20.75 10.39
N GLY A 87 2.70 -20.97 9.95
CA GLY A 87 1.60 -21.48 10.78
C GLY A 87 0.78 -20.36 11.43
N GLY A 88 -0.42 -20.72 11.88
CA GLY A 88 -1.38 -19.78 12.48
C GLY A 88 -2.48 -19.37 11.50
N ASP A 89 -3.72 -19.45 11.98
CA ASP A 89 -4.90 -19.09 11.21
C ASP A 89 -4.94 -17.59 10.95
N THR A 90 -5.35 -17.22 9.75
CA THR A 90 -5.49 -15.83 9.35
C THR A 90 -6.92 -15.56 8.91
N PRO A 91 -7.59 -14.54 9.47
CA PRO A 91 -8.92 -14.15 9.01
C PRO A 91 -8.85 -13.54 7.60
N ASN A 92 -9.97 -13.55 6.89
CA ASN A 92 -10.20 -12.60 5.82
C ASN A 92 -10.42 -11.21 6.43
N ILE A 93 -9.74 -10.20 5.90
CA ILE A 93 -9.85 -8.82 6.38
C ILE A 93 -10.38 -7.99 5.22
N THR A 94 -11.51 -7.32 5.42
CA THR A 94 -12.12 -6.43 4.42
C THR A 94 -12.51 -5.11 5.06
N GLY A 95 -12.59 -4.05 4.25
CA GLY A 95 -12.95 -2.71 4.71
C GLY A 95 -11.91 -1.66 4.38
N GLU A 96 -12.07 -0.48 4.96
CA GLU A 96 -11.27 0.70 4.63
C GLU A 96 -10.93 1.49 5.88
N LEU A 97 -9.69 1.97 5.94
CA LEU A 97 -9.21 2.90 6.95
C LEU A 97 -8.76 4.19 6.27
N VAL A 98 -9.02 5.32 6.93
CA VAL A 98 -8.50 6.63 6.52
C VAL A 98 -7.40 7.02 7.49
N VAL A 99 -6.21 7.29 6.95
CA VAL A 99 -5.01 7.54 7.73
C VAL A 99 -4.36 8.87 7.41
N ARG A 100 -3.71 9.46 8.41
CA ARG A 100 -2.92 10.69 8.28
C ARG A 100 -1.65 10.62 9.11
N HIS A 101 -0.62 11.37 8.74
CA HIS A 101 0.53 11.55 9.61
C HIS A 101 0.18 12.45 10.82
N PRO A 102 0.56 12.08 12.06
CA PRO A 102 0.17 12.80 13.28
C PRO A 102 0.71 14.23 13.36
N VAL A 103 1.84 14.49 12.71
CA VAL A 103 2.57 15.75 12.83
C VAL A 103 2.26 16.68 11.65
N THR A 104 1.65 17.83 11.94
CA THR A 104 1.54 18.98 11.03
C THR A 104 2.77 19.89 11.18
N LYS A 105 3.97 19.41 10.82
CA LYS A 105 5.21 20.18 10.98
C LYS A 105 5.42 21.22 9.88
N LEU A 106 6.22 22.24 10.19
CA LEU A 106 6.64 23.33 9.31
C LEU A 106 7.21 22.79 7.99
N ARG A 107 6.77 23.39 6.88
CA ARG A 107 7.11 22.97 5.51
C ARG A 107 8.61 22.98 5.24
N GLU A 108 9.33 23.89 5.87
CA GLU A 108 10.77 24.13 5.66
C GLU A 108 11.65 22.91 5.99
N THR A 109 11.29 22.11 7.01
CA THR A 109 12.10 20.96 7.44
C THR A 109 11.56 19.61 6.99
N ALA A 110 10.45 19.59 6.25
CA ALA A 110 9.71 18.38 5.91
C ALA A 110 10.58 17.27 5.30
N ARG A 111 11.42 17.61 4.31
CA ARG A 111 12.32 16.63 3.65
C ARG A 111 13.38 16.07 4.59
N ARG A 112 13.96 16.92 5.44
CA ARG A 112 14.97 16.51 6.41
C ARG A 112 14.35 15.59 7.46
N ASP A 113 13.18 15.95 7.97
CA ASP A 113 12.47 15.22 9.01
C ASP A 113 12.00 13.87 8.49
N PHE A 114 11.47 13.82 7.26
CA PHE A 114 11.12 12.58 6.55
C PHE A 114 12.32 11.62 6.47
N LYS A 115 13.48 12.10 5.98
CA LYS A 115 14.70 11.28 5.86
C LYS A 115 15.19 10.81 7.23
N LEU A 116 15.13 11.67 8.24
CA LEU A 116 15.59 11.36 9.58
C LEU A 116 14.71 10.27 10.22
N GLU A 117 13.38 10.39 10.09
CA GLU A 117 12.42 9.43 10.61
C GLU A 117 12.55 8.09 9.88
N LEU A 118 12.60 8.09 8.56
CA LEU A 118 12.81 6.86 7.78
C LEU A 118 14.13 6.17 8.14
N ARG A 119 15.21 6.94 8.40
CA ARG A 119 16.49 6.35 8.82
C ARG A 119 16.43 5.77 10.24
N ARG A 120 15.77 6.45 11.17
CA ARG A 120 15.73 6.07 12.60
C ARG A 120 14.70 4.99 12.90
N LYS A 121 13.46 5.20 12.47
CA LYS A 121 12.30 4.31 12.73
C LYS A 121 12.09 3.28 11.63
N ARG A 122 12.74 3.43 10.48
CA ARG A 122 12.57 2.55 9.31
C ARG A 122 11.13 2.50 8.81
N GLY A 123 10.36 3.54 9.02
CA GLY A 123 8.93 3.54 8.76
C GLY A 123 8.26 4.73 9.41
N PHE A 124 6.93 4.69 9.44
CA PHE A 124 6.09 5.76 9.96
C PHE A 124 4.92 5.21 10.75
N ASP A 125 4.53 5.97 11.76
CA ASP A 125 3.32 5.75 12.55
C ASP A 125 2.28 6.78 12.12
N LEU A 126 1.09 6.32 11.77
CA LEU A 126 -0.02 7.12 11.26
C LEU A 126 -1.19 7.06 12.22
N ASP A 127 -1.95 8.15 12.30
CA ASP A 127 -3.24 8.17 12.98
C ASP A 127 -4.30 7.57 12.07
N ILE A 128 -5.13 6.68 12.63
CA ILE A 128 -6.36 6.24 11.97
C ILE A 128 -7.46 7.22 12.33
N VAL A 129 -7.89 8.01 11.34
CA VAL A 129 -8.88 9.08 11.50
C VAL A 129 -10.29 8.51 11.56
N ARG A 130 -10.57 7.48 10.76
CA ARG A 130 -11.85 6.76 10.69
C ARG A 130 -11.67 5.47 9.90
N GLY A 131 -12.67 4.59 9.99
CA GLY A 131 -12.75 3.38 9.20
C GLY A 131 -12.93 2.14 10.05
N GLU A 132 -13.45 1.09 9.44
CA GLU A 132 -13.80 -0.16 10.08
C GLU A 132 -13.23 -1.32 9.26
N LEU A 133 -12.82 -2.37 9.95
CA LEU A 133 -12.42 -3.63 9.32
C LEU A 133 -13.29 -4.76 9.80
N VAL A 134 -13.77 -5.57 8.86
CA VAL A 134 -14.43 -6.84 9.14
C VAL A 134 -13.36 -7.92 9.10
N MET A 135 -13.30 -8.73 10.16
CA MET A 135 -12.33 -9.83 10.30
C MET A 135 -13.08 -11.14 10.42
N GLN A 136 -13.27 -11.81 9.29
CA GLN A 136 -14.04 -13.04 9.22
C GLN A 136 -13.13 -14.25 9.12
N THR A 137 -13.46 -15.33 9.84
CA THR A 137 -12.77 -16.60 9.66
C THR A 137 -13.02 -17.11 8.23
N VAL A 138 -11.93 -17.44 7.52
CA VAL A 138 -12.01 -17.97 6.15
C VAL A 138 -12.79 -19.30 6.16
N GLY A 139 -13.72 -19.46 5.22
CA GLY A 139 -14.53 -20.69 5.08
C GLY A 139 -15.67 -20.84 6.10
N SER A 140 -15.93 -19.80 6.89
CA SER A 140 -17.02 -19.81 7.87
C SER A 140 -18.32 -19.32 7.24
N ASP A 141 -19.34 -20.18 7.24
CA ASP A 141 -20.73 -19.82 6.92
C ASP A 141 -21.43 -19.04 8.04
N ALA A 142 -20.75 -18.83 9.18
CA ALA A 142 -21.26 -17.97 10.24
C ALA A 142 -21.51 -16.54 9.72
N ALA A 143 -22.48 -15.86 10.32
CA ALA A 143 -22.77 -14.47 10.01
C ALA A 143 -21.48 -13.62 10.04
N PRO A 144 -21.37 -12.61 9.14
CA PRO A 144 -20.21 -11.73 9.11
C PRO A 144 -19.91 -11.20 10.50
N THR A 145 -18.65 -11.30 10.91
CA THR A 145 -18.19 -10.76 12.19
C THR A 145 -18.49 -9.27 12.23
N GLU A 146 -18.88 -8.74 13.39
CA GLU A 146 -19.13 -7.31 13.54
C GLU A 146 -17.91 -6.48 13.12
N PRO A 147 -18.11 -5.38 12.37
CA PRO A 147 -17.02 -4.49 12.01
C PRO A 147 -16.32 -3.95 13.25
N VAL A 148 -14.98 -3.97 13.23
CA VAL A 148 -14.15 -3.40 14.29
C VAL A 148 -13.82 -1.96 13.92
N ASP A 149 -14.17 -0.99 14.76
CA ASP A 149 -13.82 0.43 14.58
C ASP A 149 -12.37 0.69 15.00
N PHE A 150 -11.60 1.28 14.08
CA PHE A 150 -10.20 1.64 14.30
C PHE A 150 -10.00 3.15 14.55
N ARG A 151 -11.07 3.93 14.65
CA ARG A 151 -10.98 5.39 14.89
C ARG A 151 -10.18 5.71 16.16
N GLY A 152 -9.21 6.62 16.00
CA GLY A 152 -8.30 7.00 17.08
C GLY A 152 -7.20 5.98 17.35
N GLY A 153 -7.15 4.89 16.59
CA GLY A 153 -6.08 3.92 16.56
C GLY A 153 -4.86 4.39 15.76
N LYS A 154 -3.92 3.46 15.53
CA LYS A 154 -2.65 3.71 14.84
C LYS A 154 -2.40 2.70 13.73
N LEU A 155 -1.77 3.16 12.65
CA LEU A 155 -1.17 2.32 11.62
C LEU A 155 0.35 2.53 11.62
N GLY A 156 1.09 1.50 12.03
CA GLY A 156 2.53 1.41 11.85
C GLY A 156 2.87 0.74 10.52
N ILE A 157 3.72 1.38 9.71
CA ILE A 157 4.28 0.80 8.48
C ILE A 157 5.80 0.90 8.50
N HIS A 158 6.46 -0.23 8.77
CA HIS A 158 7.91 -0.28 8.98
C HIS A 158 8.58 -1.30 8.08
N ILE A 159 9.70 -0.93 7.48
CA ILE A 159 10.56 -1.82 6.71
C ILE A 159 10.97 -3.00 7.59
N LEU A 160 10.76 -4.22 7.07
CA LEU A 160 11.19 -5.45 7.73
C LEU A 160 12.71 -5.49 7.83
N ARG A 161 13.23 -5.85 9.01
CA ARG A 161 14.67 -6.01 9.23
C ARG A 161 15.17 -7.30 8.56
N SER A 162 16.45 -7.30 8.20
CA SER A 162 17.11 -8.55 7.79
C SER A 162 17.00 -9.58 8.91
N GLY A 163 16.70 -10.84 8.55
CA GLY A 163 16.53 -11.94 9.49
C GLY A 163 15.17 -12.02 10.21
N ALA A 164 14.24 -11.08 9.98
CA ALA A 164 12.89 -11.19 10.53
C ALA A 164 12.08 -12.30 9.82
N ASP A 165 11.25 -13.05 10.55
CA ASP A 165 10.41 -14.12 9.98
C ASP A 165 9.48 -13.60 8.88
N GLY A 166 8.94 -12.38 9.08
CA GLY A 166 8.15 -11.70 8.05
C GLY A 166 8.90 -11.49 6.73
N LEU A 167 10.22 -11.39 6.75
CA LEU A 167 11.02 -11.28 5.52
C LEU A 167 11.14 -12.62 4.79
N ARG A 168 11.24 -13.74 5.54
CA ARG A 168 11.20 -15.11 4.97
C ARG A 168 9.86 -15.37 4.31
N LEU A 169 8.75 -15.00 4.95
CA LEU A 169 7.40 -15.12 4.38
C LEU A 169 7.25 -14.39 3.03
N LEU A 170 7.98 -13.29 2.85
CA LEU A 170 7.90 -12.47 1.65
C LEU A 170 9.00 -12.80 0.63
N GLN A 171 9.83 -13.82 0.84
CA GLN A 171 11.04 -14.06 0.03
C GLN A 171 10.73 -14.18 -1.47
N ASP A 172 9.62 -14.86 -1.80
CA ASP A 172 9.20 -15.15 -3.18
C ASP A 172 8.43 -14.00 -3.84
N LEU A 173 8.22 -12.88 -3.13
CA LEU A 173 7.59 -11.70 -3.70
C LEU A 173 8.68 -10.69 -4.12
N PRO A 174 8.92 -10.51 -5.44
CA PRO A 174 9.86 -9.51 -5.93
C PRO A 174 9.28 -8.13 -5.62
N SER A 175 9.92 -7.42 -4.69
CA SER A 175 9.41 -6.15 -4.21
C SER A 175 10.54 -5.20 -3.87
N PRO A 176 10.45 -3.92 -4.26
CA PRO A 176 11.39 -2.91 -3.82
C PRO A 176 11.20 -2.55 -2.33
N ARG A 177 10.12 -3.01 -1.69
CA ARG A 177 9.84 -2.69 -0.29
C ARG A 177 9.01 -3.75 0.42
N LYS A 178 9.59 -4.34 1.45
CA LYS A 178 8.93 -5.30 2.34
C LYS A 178 8.75 -4.66 3.70
N VAL A 179 7.51 -4.61 4.19
CA VAL A 179 7.11 -3.90 5.41
C VAL A 179 6.34 -4.81 6.35
N ARG A 180 6.33 -4.46 7.62
CA ARG A 180 5.36 -4.90 8.61
C ARG A 180 4.28 -3.83 8.67
N LEU A 181 3.03 -4.23 8.46
CA LEU A 181 1.85 -3.41 8.71
C LEU A 181 1.31 -3.81 10.08
N GLU A 182 1.11 -2.84 10.96
CA GLU A 182 0.63 -3.01 12.33
C GLU A 182 -0.52 -2.03 12.58
N PHE A 183 -1.69 -2.56 12.92
CA PHE A 183 -2.89 -1.80 13.21
C PHE A 183 -3.21 -1.96 14.68
N VAL A 184 -3.36 -0.86 15.40
CA VAL A 184 -3.70 -0.84 16.82
C VAL A 184 -5.02 -0.11 16.98
N THR A 185 -6.03 -0.76 17.55
CA THR A 185 -7.32 -0.13 17.87
C THR A 185 -7.15 0.86 19.03
N ARG A 186 -8.18 1.66 19.29
CA ARG A 186 -8.19 2.54 20.47
C ARG A 186 -8.16 1.75 21.80
N SER A 187 -8.73 0.55 21.83
CA SER A 187 -8.72 -0.36 22.98
C SER A 187 -7.37 -1.05 23.20
N GLY A 188 -6.48 -1.04 22.20
CA GLY A 188 -5.14 -1.65 22.26
C GLY A 188 -5.02 -3.00 21.55
N ASP A 189 -6.09 -3.48 20.92
CA ASP A 189 -6.05 -4.69 20.10
C ASP A 189 -5.12 -4.47 18.92
N THR A 190 -4.21 -5.41 18.70
CA THR A 190 -3.13 -5.26 17.72
C THR A 190 -3.21 -6.34 16.65
N TYR A 191 -3.16 -5.90 15.39
CA TYR A 191 -3.15 -6.76 14.21
C TYR A 191 -1.91 -6.47 13.37
N SER A 192 -1.06 -7.47 13.14
CA SER A 192 0.19 -7.27 12.43
C SER A 192 0.45 -8.37 11.41
N PHE A 193 0.93 -8.00 10.23
CA PHE A 193 1.39 -8.95 9.22
C PHE A 193 2.45 -8.32 8.30
N ALA A 194 3.23 -9.19 7.66
CA ALA A 194 4.26 -8.80 6.71
C ALA A 194 3.63 -8.59 5.32
N ALA A 195 3.97 -7.50 4.64
CA ALA A 195 3.48 -7.21 3.30
C ALA A 195 4.60 -6.72 2.37
N ALA A 196 4.53 -7.11 1.10
CA ALA A 196 5.46 -6.68 0.06
C ALA A 196 4.74 -5.72 -0.88
N LEU A 197 5.38 -4.58 -1.20
CA LEU A 197 4.89 -3.66 -2.21
C LEU A 197 4.94 -4.37 -3.58
N SER A 198 3.78 -4.65 -4.15
CA SER A 198 3.63 -5.24 -5.47
C SER A 198 3.57 -4.15 -6.53
N LYS A 199 4.10 -4.45 -7.72
CA LYS A 199 3.71 -3.67 -8.91
C LYS A 199 2.19 -3.82 -9.11
N PRO A 200 1.49 -2.83 -9.68
CA PRO A 200 0.12 -3.02 -10.13
C PRO A 200 0.12 -4.24 -11.05
N ILE A 201 -0.65 -5.27 -10.72
CA ILE A 201 -0.83 -6.38 -11.66
C ILE A 201 -1.75 -5.85 -12.73
N ALA A 202 -1.24 -5.72 -13.96
CA ALA A 202 -2.08 -5.46 -15.12
C ALA A 202 -3.16 -6.55 -15.12
N ARG A 203 -4.44 -6.17 -14.94
CA ARG A 203 -5.58 -7.07 -15.16
C ARG A 203 -5.51 -7.50 -16.63
N GLY A 204 -4.87 -8.63 -16.91
CA GLY A 204 -4.59 -9.01 -18.29
C GLY A 204 -3.93 -10.37 -18.52
N GLN A 205 -3.59 -11.15 -17.49
CA GLN A 205 -3.33 -12.59 -17.71
C GLN A 205 -4.66 -13.34 -17.83
N LYS A 206 -5.22 -13.22 -19.03
CA LYS A 206 -6.23 -14.08 -19.61
C LYS A 206 -5.80 -15.53 -19.33
N ARG A 207 -6.62 -16.29 -18.60
CA ARG A 207 -6.48 -17.74 -18.50
C ARG A 207 -6.45 -18.28 -19.93
N GLU A 208 -5.31 -18.81 -20.38
CA GLU A 208 -5.27 -19.66 -21.57
C GLU A 208 -6.14 -20.87 -21.28
N GLY A 209 -7.22 -21.04 -22.06
CA GLY A 209 -8.08 -22.22 -21.98
C GLY A 209 -9.59 -21.95 -22.03
N SER A 210 -10.08 -21.20 -23.02
CA SER A 210 -11.43 -21.43 -23.56
C SER A 210 -11.56 -20.77 -24.93
N ALA A 211 -11.69 -21.58 -25.97
CA ALA A 211 -11.95 -21.13 -27.34
C ALA A 211 -13.39 -20.60 -27.46
N GLY A 212 -13.54 -19.43 -28.08
CA GLY A 212 -14.81 -18.81 -28.47
C GLY A 212 -14.57 -17.47 -29.20
N PRO A 213 -15.10 -17.25 -30.43
CA PRO A 213 -14.66 -16.21 -31.37
C PRO A 213 -15.35 -14.83 -31.15
N PRO A 214 -14.96 -13.77 -31.89
CA PRO A 214 -14.78 -12.42 -31.34
C PRO A 214 -15.95 -11.45 -31.58
N ALA A 215 -16.01 -10.41 -30.76
CA ALA A 215 -16.44 -9.07 -31.19
C ALA A 215 -15.84 -7.99 -30.27
N GLU A 216 -15.06 -7.10 -30.88
CA GLU A 216 -14.64 -5.77 -30.40
C GLU A 216 -15.75 -4.73 -30.74
N PRO A 217 -15.68 -3.42 -30.35
CA PRO A 217 -14.52 -2.69 -29.81
C PRO A 217 -14.74 -1.72 -28.61
N SER A 218 -13.62 -1.45 -27.95
CA SER A 218 -13.08 -0.20 -27.36
C SER A 218 -13.96 0.83 -26.62
N ILE A 219 -13.64 1.06 -25.33
CA ILE A 219 -13.70 2.38 -24.67
C ILE A 219 -12.50 2.54 -23.71
N GLY A 220 -11.71 3.60 -23.91
CA GLY A 220 -11.00 4.34 -22.85
C GLY A 220 -9.58 3.90 -22.47
N GLN A 221 -8.59 4.30 -23.26
CA GLN A 221 -7.18 4.37 -22.83
C GLN A 221 -7.03 5.41 -21.69
N ILE A 222 -6.53 4.98 -20.53
CA ILE A 222 -6.01 5.87 -19.48
C ILE A 222 -4.50 6.02 -19.73
N PRO A 223 -3.95 7.25 -19.80
CA PRO A 223 -2.56 7.45 -20.21
C PRO A 223 -1.57 6.91 -19.17
N GLU A 224 -0.67 6.04 -19.63
CA GLU A 224 0.57 5.68 -18.95
C GLU A 224 1.47 6.93 -18.89
N GLY A 225 1.78 7.41 -17.68
CA GLY A 225 2.58 8.62 -17.60
C GLY A 225 3.00 9.10 -16.22
N VAL A 226 3.24 8.24 -15.22
CA VAL A 226 3.90 8.68 -13.97
C VAL A 226 4.75 7.56 -13.33
N TYR A 227 5.80 7.08 -14.02
CA TYR A 227 6.83 6.22 -13.41
C TYR A 227 8.26 6.59 -13.85
N ALA A 228 8.53 7.89 -14.00
CA ALA A 228 9.88 8.34 -14.29
C ALA A 228 10.19 9.59 -13.48
N LEU A 229 10.44 9.46 -12.18
CA LEU A 229 11.07 10.54 -11.39
C LEU A 229 11.66 10.07 -10.05
N TYR A 230 12.32 8.90 -9.99
CA TYR A 230 13.29 8.59 -8.92
C TYR A 230 14.39 7.65 -9.45
N ARG A 231 15.24 8.18 -10.32
CA ARG A 231 16.58 7.64 -10.61
C ARG A 231 17.56 8.79 -10.81
N ARG A 232 18.29 9.11 -9.73
CA ARG A 232 19.68 9.59 -9.61
C ARG A 232 19.80 10.48 -8.38
#